data_AF-A0A828ZSH8-F1
#
_entry.id   AF-A0A828ZSH8-F1
#
_cell.length_a   1.000
_cell.length_b   1.000
_cell.length_c   1.000
_cell.angle_alpha   90.00
_cell.angle_beta   90.00
_cell.angle_gamma   90.00
#
_symmetry.space_group_name_H-M   'P 1'
#
loop_
_entity.id
_entity.type
_entity.pdbx_description
1 polymer ?
#
loop_
_entity_poly.entity_id
_entity_poly.type
_entity_poly.pdbx_seq_one_letter_code
_entity_poly.pdbx_strand_id
1 'polypeptide(L)'
;RQEEQKAKEAEKKRQEEQKAKEAEKKRQEEINQKTSTAKTILEQAEANPTRDNYNAALSAIQSIPGGNQELLNRLVNVDSTIKSNEAAEAERQKQQAAEAQRQAQEQQAAEAQRQAQEQQAAEAQRQAEQQNNSYTVDGQWSIAANGMVFARSDSGKYYSRVTNPNNYQYMTQIDADNAGYSRAPRGNQYARP
;
A
#
# COMPACT_ATOMS: atom_id res chain seq x y z
N ARG A 1 -3.66 61.04 76.51
CA ARG A 1 -2.55 60.20 75.96
C ARG A 1 -2.94 58.72 75.79
N GLN A 2 -3.49 58.03 76.80
CA GLN A 2 -3.91 56.62 76.64
C GLN A 2 -5.11 56.42 75.69
N GLU A 3 -6.13 57.28 75.74
CA GLU A 3 -7.29 57.19 74.81
C GLU A 3 -6.89 57.42 73.35
N GLU A 4 -5.97 58.34 73.09
CA GLU A 4 -5.47 58.64 71.74
C GLU A 4 -4.64 57.48 71.15
N GLN A 5 -3.89 56.75 71.99
CA GLN A 5 -3.19 55.53 71.58
C GLN A 5 -4.16 54.39 71.26
N LYS A 6 -5.20 54.18 72.08
CA LYS A 6 -6.25 53.19 71.81
C LYS A 6 -7.02 53.47 70.52
N ALA A 7 -7.32 54.74 70.24
CA ALA A 7 -7.99 55.14 69.01
C ALA A 7 -7.13 54.86 67.77
N LYS A 8 -5.84 55.22 67.80
CA LYS A 8 -4.88 54.95 66.72
C LYS A 8 -4.69 53.44 66.47
N GLU A 9 -4.66 52.63 67.53
CA GLU A 9 -4.54 51.17 67.42
C GLU A 9 -5.80 50.52 66.83
N ALA A 10 -6.99 50.96 67.25
CA ALA A 10 -8.25 50.49 66.71
C ALA A 10 -8.43 50.86 65.22
N GLU A 11 -7.98 52.06 64.82
CA GLU A 11 -8.00 52.50 63.43
C GLU A 11 -7.02 51.71 62.56
N LYS A 12 -5.80 51.47 63.05
CA LYS A 12 -4.82 50.60 62.38
C LYS A 12 -5.37 49.18 62.17
N LYS A 13 -6.03 48.61 63.20
CA LYS A 13 -6.65 47.29 63.12
C LYS A 13 -7.80 47.23 62.10
N ARG A 14 -8.61 48.30 62.00
CA ARG A 14 -9.67 48.42 60.97
C ARG A 14 -9.10 48.54 59.55
N GLN A 15 -8.02 49.29 59.37
CA GLN A 15 -7.33 49.41 58.08
C GLN A 15 -6.72 48.06 57.65
N GLU A 16 -6.09 47.34 58.57
CA GLU A 16 -5.55 45.99 58.33
C GLU A 16 -6.65 45.00 57.95
N GLU A 17 -7.79 45.03 58.65
CA GLU A 17 -8.94 44.16 58.35
C GLU A 17 -9.57 44.48 56.98
N GLN A 18 -9.71 45.76 56.61
CA GLN A 18 -10.17 46.16 55.28
C GLN A 18 -9.21 45.69 54.19
N LYS A 19 -7.89 45.84 54.40
CA LYS A 19 -6.88 45.40 53.45
C LYS A 19 -6.88 43.88 53.28
N ALA A 20 -7.10 43.13 54.36
CA ALA A 20 -7.25 41.67 54.31
C ALA A 20 -8.50 41.25 53.52
N LYS A 21 -9.65 41.89 53.77
CA LYS A 21 -10.90 41.64 53.02
C LYS A 21 -10.77 41.98 51.54
N GLU A 22 -10.09 43.06 51.19
CA GLU A 22 -9.86 43.43 49.79
C GLU A 22 -8.91 42.44 49.09
N ALA A 23 -7.85 42.01 49.78
CA ALA A 23 -6.93 40.99 49.26
C ALA A 23 -7.62 39.63 49.06
N GLU A 24 -8.49 39.23 49.99
CA GLU A 24 -9.29 38.01 49.87
C GLU A 24 -10.28 38.10 48.70
N LYS A 25 -10.96 39.23 48.53
CA LYS A 25 -11.85 39.46 47.39
C LYS A 25 -11.10 39.34 46.05
N LYS A 26 -9.93 39.98 45.91
CA LYS A 26 -9.08 39.87 44.71
C LYS A 26 -8.63 38.44 44.45
N ARG A 27 -8.28 37.71 45.52
CA ARG A 27 -7.92 36.28 45.42
C ARG A 27 -9.09 35.45 44.91
N GLN A 28 -10.30 35.70 45.41
CA GLN A 28 -11.51 35.00 44.96
C GLN A 28 -11.84 35.31 43.49
N GLU A 29 -11.68 36.57 43.07
CA GLU A 29 -11.86 36.98 41.68
C GLU A 29 -10.85 36.29 40.75
N GLU A 30 -9.57 36.19 41.14
CA GLU A 30 -8.54 35.45 40.37
C GLU A 30 -8.88 33.96 40.27
N ILE A 31 -9.30 33.32 41.37
CA ILE A 31 -9.71 31.91 41.37
C ILE A 31 -10.90 31.71 40.42
N ASN A 32 -11.89 32.60 40.45
CA ASN A 32 -13.06 32.53 39.58
C ASN A 32 -12.67 32.67 38.10
N GLN A 33 -11.79 33.61 37.77
CA GLN A 33 -11.29 33.80 36.41
C GLN A 33 -10.53 32.56 35.92
N LYS A 34 -9.54 32.08 36.68
CA LYS A 34 -8.75 30.89 36.32
C LYS A 34 -9.63 29.65 36.20
N THR A 35 -10.64 29.51 37.06
CA THR A 35 -11.62 28.42 36.98
C THR A 35 -12.45 28.51 35.70
N SER A 36 -12.88 29.70 35.28
CA SER A 36 -13.62 29.88 34.03
C SER A 36 -12.76 29.56 32.82
N THR A 37 -11.50 30.03 32.80
CA THR A 37 -10.57 29.72 31.71
C THR A 37 -10.30 28.22 31.62
N ALA A 38 -10.07 27.56 32.75
CA ALA A 38 -9.85 26.12 32.79
C ALA A 38 -11.07 25.32 32.31
N LYS A 39 -12.30 25.77 32.61
CA LYS A 39 -13.53 25.17 32.08
C LYS A 39 -13.58 25.23 30.55
N THR A 40 -13.34 26.40 29.97
CA THR A 40 -13.36 26.57 28.51
C THR A 40 -12.32 25.70 27.82
N ILE A 41 -11.09 25.61 28.36
CA ILE A 41 -10.05 24.75 27.77
C ILE A 41 -10.40 23.27 27.95
N LEU A 42 -10.99 22.88 29.07
CA LEU A 42 -11.46 21.52 29.28
C LEU A 42 -12.59 21.15 28.31
N GLU A 43 -13.55 22.04 28.06
CA GLU A 43 -14.61 21.83 27.07
C GLU A 43 -14.04 21.63 25.66
N GLN A 44 -12.97 22.36 25.30
CA GLN A 44 -12.24 22.13 24.05
C GLN A 44 -11.59 20.75 24.01
N ALA A 45 -11.00 20.31 25.12
CA ALA A 45 -10.38 18.99 25.22
C ALA A 45 -11.41 17.84 25.21
N GLU A 46 -12.60 18.06 25.73
CA GLU A 46 -13.71 17.10 25.64
C GLU A 46 -14.30 17.03 24.22
N ALA A 47 -14.42 18.17 23.53
CA ALA A 47 -14.88 18.21 22.15
C ALA A 47 -13.87 17.61 21.16
N ASN A 48 -12.58 17.85 21.40
CA ASN A 48 -11.47 17.36 20.59
C ASN A 48 -10.43 16.71 21.50
N PRO A 49 -10.61 15.41 21.84
CA PRO A 49 -9.72 14.67 22.72
C PRO A 49 -8.39 14.41 22.01
N THR A 50 -7.47 15.35 22.15
CA THR A 50 -6.08 15.27 21.68
C THR A 50 -5.12 15.50 22.83
N ARG A 51 -3.87 15.03 22.70
CA ARG A 51 -2.83 15.24 23.71
C ARG A 51 -2.56 16.72 23.98
N ASP A 52 -2.52 17.55 22.95
CA ASP A 52 -2.31 18.98 23.09
C ASP A 52 -3.43 19.64 23.91
N ASN A 53 -4.70 19.33 23.59
CA ASN A 53 -5.83 19.89 24.32
C ASN A 53 -5.91 19.38 25.77
N TYR A 54 -5.58 18.11 25.99
CA TYR A 54 -5.46 17.55 27.34
C TYR A 54 -4.39 18.27 28.16
N ASN A 55 -3.19 18.47 27.60
CA ASN A 55 -2.08 19.13 28.30
C ASN A 55 -2.40 20.60 28.60
N ALA A 56 -3.07 21.29 27.68
CA ALA A 56 -3.56 22.66 27.88
C ALA A 56 -4.58 22.71 29.03
N ALA A 57 -5.55 21.80 29.05
CA ALA A 57 -6.55 21.71 30.11
C ALA A 57 -5.91 21.37 31.47
N LEU A 58 -4.98 20.41 31.50
CA LEU A 58 -4.22 20.06 32.71
C LEU A 58 -3.50 21.27 33.30
N SER A 59 -2.79 22.02 32.45
CA SER A 59 -2.03 23.20 32.86
C SER A 59 -2.94 24.30 33.40
N ALA A 60 -4.08 24.53 32.76
CA ALA A 60 -5.06 25.52 33.20
C ALA A 60 -5.71 25.15 34.54
N ILE A 61 -6.04 23.87 34.74
CA ILE A 61 -6.63 23.36 35.98
C ILE A 61 -5.62 23.42 37.14
N GLN A 62 -4.36 23.06 36.90
CA GLN A 62 -3.28 23.15 37.91
C GLN A 62 -2.96 24.59 38.32
N SER A 63 -3.25 25.57 37.46
CA SER A 63 -3.04 26.99 37.75
C SER A 63 -4.05 27.57 38.73
N ILE A 64 -5.17 26.88 39.02
CA ILE A 64 -6.21 27.31 39.95
C ILE A 64 -5.70 27.20 41.40
N PRO A 65 -5.60 28.32 42.15
CA PRO A 65 -5.23 28.27 43.56
C PRO A 65 -6.26 27.48 44.38
N GLY A 66 -5.80 26.50 45.16
CA GLY A 66 -6.69 25.59 45.91
C GLY A 66 -7.15 24.37 45.12
N GLY A 67 -6.81 24.29 43.82
CA GLY A 67 -7.11 23.16 42.95
C GLY A 67 -8.59 23.05 42.55
N ASN A 68 -8.90 22.09 41.69
CA ASN A 68 -10.27 21.78 41.29
C ASN A 68 -10.43 20.29 40.95
N GLN A 69 -10.94 19.51 41.90
CA GLN A 69 -11.07 18.05 41.76
C GLN A 69 -12.09 17.66 40.68
N GLU A 70 -13.17 18.43 40.50
CA GLU A 70 -14.18 18.11 39.49
C GLU A 70 -13.63 18.24 38.07
N LEU A 71 -12.87 19.30 37.80
CA LEU A 71 -12.23 19.48 36.50
C LEU A 71 -11.16 18.42 36.24
N LEU A 72 -10.40 18.02 37.27
CA LEU A 72 -9.42 16.92 37.16
C LEU A 72 -10.10 15.58 36.83
N ASN A 73 -11.22 15.26 37.49
CA ASN A 73 -11.96 14.02 37.22
C ASN A 73 -12.52 13.97 35.79
N ARG A 74 -13.02 15.09 35.28
CA ARG A 74 -13.44 15.19 33.87
C ARG A 74 -12.26 14.99 32.92
N LEU A 75 -11.11 15.55 33.25
CA LEU A 75 -9.90 15.41 32.45
C LEU A 75 -9.40 13.96 32.37
N VAL A 76 -9.64 13.13 33.40
CA VAL A 76 -9.35 11.68 33.36
C VAL A 76 -10.18 10.97 32.29
N ASN A 77 -11.43 11.38 32.08
CA ASN A 77 -12.25 10.83 31.00
C ASN A 77 -11.70 11.23 29.62
N VAL A 78 -11.20 12.46 29.48
CA VAL A 78 -10.53 12.92 28.25
C VAL A 78 -9.28 12.07 27.96
N ASP A 79 -8.42 11.83 28.96
CA ASP A 79 -7.26 10.94 28.82
C ASP A 79 -7.65 9.53 28.38
N SER A 80 -8.71 8.98 28.98
CA SER A 80 -9.21 7.64 28.64
C SER A 80 -9.71 7.57 27.19
N THR A 81 -10.41 8.61 26.72
CA THR A 81 -10.84 8.73 25.32
C THR A 81 -9.65 8.86 24.37
N ILE A 82 -8.65 9.69 24.71
CA ILE A 82 -7.43 9.83 23.91
C ILE A 82 -6.74 8.48 23.73
N LYS A 83 -6.48 7.76 24.82
CA LYS A 83 -5.84 6.44 24.78
C LYS A 83 -6.61 5.44 23.95
N SER A 84 -7.95 5.46 24.04
CA SER A 84 -8.81 4.57 23.26
C SER A 84 -8.74 4.89 21.77
N ASN A 85 -8.73 6.18 21.41
CA ASN A 85 -8.59 6.62 20.02
C ASN A 85 -7.20 6.27 19.46
N GLU A 86 -6.14 6.55 20.21
CA GLU A 86 -4.76 6.22 19.82
C GLU A 86 -4.59 4.70 19.62
N ALA A 87 -5.17 3.88 20.50
CA ALA A 87 -5.14 2.43 20.36
C ALA A 87 -5.93 1.96 19.11
N ALA A 88 -7.12 2.51 18.87
CA ALA A 88 -7.92 2.18 17.70
C ALA A 88 -7.23 2.60 16.39
N GLU A 89 -6.57 3.76 16.36
CA GLU A 89 -5.79 4.21 15.22
C GLU A 89 -4.55 3.35 14.99
N ALA A 90 -3.82 2.99 16.04
CA ALA A 90 -2.68 2.08 15.94
C ALA A 90 -3.09 0.70 15.40
N GLU A 91 -4.25 0.18 15.82
CA GLU A 91 -4.76 -1.09 15.32
C GLU A 91 -5.19 -1.00 13.86
N ARG A 92 -5.86 0.11 13.46
CA ARG A 92 -6.19 0.37 12.04
C ARG A 92 -4.94 0.47 11.17
N GLN A 93 -3.90 1.17 11.62
CA GLN A 93 -2.63 1.26 10.88
C GLN A 93 -1.97 -0.12 10.75
N LYS A 94 -1.99 -0.92 11.81
CA LYS A 94 -1.46 -2.29 11.76
C LYS A 94 -2.24 -3.18 10.79
N GLN A 95 -3.57 -3.07 10.76
CA GLN A 95 -4.41 -3.80 9.81
C GLN A 95 -4.15 -3.37 8.36
N GLN A 96 -4.05 -2.07 8.10
CA GLN A 96 -3.73 -1.54 6.76
C GLN A 96 -2.35 -2.00 6.29
N ALA A 97 -1.34 -1.97 7.16
CA ALA A 97 0.00 -2.45 6.83
C ALA A 97 0.00 -3.96 6.52
N ALA A 98 -0.74 -4.76 7.29
CA ALA A 98 -0.86 -6.20 7.05
C ALA A 98 -1.61 -6.51 5.75
N GLU A 99 -2.65 -5.74 5.41
CA GLU A 99 -3.39 -5.89 4.16
C GLU A 99 -2.53 -5.50 2.96
N ALA A 100 -1.80 -4.38 3.03
CA ALA A 100 -0.86 -3.97 1.98
C ALA A 100 0.22 -5.03 1.74
N GLN A 101 0.75 -5.64 2.80
CA GLN A 101 1.72 -6.72 2.68
C GLN A 101 1.12 -7.98 2.04
N ARG A 102 -0.12 -8.34 2.40
CA ARG A 102 -0.83 -9.46 1.76
C ARG A 102 -1.08 -9.22 0.28
N GLN A 103 -1.55 -8.04 -0.10
CA GLN A 103 -1.78 -7.69 -1.49
C GLN A 103 -0.48 -7.72 -2.31
N ALA A 104 0.62 -7.21 -1.76
CA ALA A 104 1.92 -7.28 -2.43
C ALA A 104 2.38 -8.72 -2.65
N GLN A 105 2.18 -9.60 -1.66
CA GLN A 105 2.54 -11.01 -1.77
C GLN A 105 1.66 -11.76 -2.78
N GLU A 106 0.36 -11.47 -2.82
CA GLU A 106 -0.57 -12.06 -3.79
C GLU A 106 -0.25 -11.61 -5.22
N GLN A 107 0.08 -10.33 -5.43
CA GLN A 107 0.52 -9.82 -6.73
C GLN A 107 1.82 -10.49 -7.21
N GLN A 108 2.81 -10.64 -6.33
CA GLN A 108 4.04 -11.36 -6.67
C GLN A 108 3.79 -12.83 -7.01
N ALA A 109 2.91 -13.50 -6.26
CA ALA A 109 2.54 -14.89 -6.56
C ALA A 109 1.80 -15.01 -7.91
N ALA A 110 0.87 -14.10 -8.20
CA ALA A 110 0.16 -14.07 -9.47
C ALA A 110 1.08 -13.78 -10.67
N GLU A 111 2.05 -12.87 -10.51
CA GLU A 111 3.04 -12.57 -11.54
C GLU A 111 3.97 -13.76 -11.79
N ALA A 112 4.47 -14.41 -10.73
CA ALA A 112 5.27 -15.62 -10.84
C ALA A 112 4.50 -16.75 -11.55
N GLN A 113 3.21 -16.91 -11.25
CA GLN A 113 2.37 -17.90 -11.91
C GLN A 113 2.14 -17.58 -13.39
N ARG A 114 1.95 -16.30 -13.75
CA ARG A 114 1.87 -15.86 -15.16
C ARG A 114 3.15 -16.14 -15.91
N GLN A 115 4.30 -15.79 -15.34
CA GLN A 115 5.60 -16.05 -15.96
C GLN A 115 5.84 -17.55 -16.18
N ALA A 116 5.50 -18.39 -15.19
CA ALA A 116 5.61 -19.84 -15.33
C ALA A 116 4.70 -20.39 -16.44
N GLN A 117 3.47 -19.87 -16.56
CA GLN A 117 2.53 -20.29 -17.60
C GLN A 117 3.00 -19.85 -19.00
N GLU A 118 3.56 -18.64 -19.12
CA GLU A 118 4.11 -18.14 -20.39
C GLU A 118 5.34 -18.95 -20.85
N GLN A 119 6.22 -19.34 -19.91
CA GLN A 119 7.35 -20.22 -20.20
C GLN A 119 6.88 -21.60 -20.68
N GLN A 120 5.89 -22.20 -20.03
CA GLN A 120 5.33 -23.48 -20.45
C GLN A 120 4.67 -23.39 -21.83
N ALA A 121 3.93 -22.31 -22.11
CA ALA A 121 3.32 -22.09 -23.42
C ALA A 121 4.39 -21.91 -24.52
N ALA A 122 5.45 -21.14 -24.24
CA ALA A 122 6.56 -20.94 -25.18
C ALA A 122 7.35 -22.23 -25.44
N GLU A 123 7.53 -23.08 -24.43
CA GLU A 123 8.20 -24.38 -24.60
C GLU A 123 7.31 -25.36 -25.38
N ALA A 124 6.02 -25.41 -25.10
CA ALA A 124 5.06 -26.23 -25.85
C ALA A 124 4.99 -25.80 -27.33
N GLN A 125 5.01 -24.49 -27.60
CA GLN A 125 5.06 -23.96 -28.97
C GLN A 125 6.37 -24.36 -29.67
N ARG A 126 7.52 -24.22 -29.00
CA ARG A 126 8.81 -24.67 -29.57
C ARG A 126 8.84 -26.16 -29.85
N GLN A 127 8.29 -27.00 -28.99
CA GLN A 127 8.19 -28.44 -29.23
C GLN A 127 7.27 -28.75 -30.42
N ALA A 128 6.14 -28.05 -30.54
CA ALA A 128 5.24 -28.19 -31.69
C ALA A 128 5.90 -27.74 -32.99
N GLU A 129 6.65 -26.64 -32.98
CA GLU A 129 7.42 -26.16 -34.13
C GLU A 129 8.52 -27.17 -34.52
N GLN A 130 9.28 -27.72 -33.56
CA GLN A 130 10.30 -28.74 -33.85
C GLN A 130 9.70 -30.01 -34.45
N GLN A 131 8.54 -30.47 -33.95
CA GLN A 131 7.85 -31.62 -34.53
C GLN A 131 7.33 -31.31 -35.94
N ASN A 132 6.81 -30.10 -36.17
CA ASN A 132 6.32 -29.69 -37.48
C ASN A 132 7.45 -29.39 -38.48
N ASN A 133 8.68 -29.14 -38.00
CA ASN A 133 9.87 -28.93 -38.82
C ASN A 133 10.69 -30.22 -39.05
N SER A 134 10.16 -31.40 -38.73
CA SER A 134 10.80 -32.68 -39.01
C SER A 134 10.01 -33.49 -40.04
N TYR A 135 10.71 -34.09 -41.01
CA TYR A 135 10.08 -35.02 -41.94
C TYR A 135 9.98 -36.43 -41.33
N THR A 136 9.05 -37.25 -41.84
CA THR A 136 8.91 -38.66 -41.46
C THR A 136 9.44 -39.57 -42.56
N VAL A 137 9.73 -40.83 -42.25
CA VAL A 137 10.23 -41.81 -43.24
C VAL A 137 9.22 -42.94 -43.41
N ASP A 138 8.80 -43.17 -44.65
CA ASP A 138 7.93 -44.27 -45.08
C ASP A 138 8.65 -45.08 -46.16
N GLY A 139 9.17 -46.25 -45.78
CA GLY A 139 9.99 -47.08 -46.65
C GLY A 139 11.27 -46.37 -47.11
N GLN A 140 11.38 -46.07 -48.40
CA GLN A 140 12.52 -45.34 -49.00
C GLN A 140 12.25 -43.84 -49.16
N TRP A 141 11.09 -43.34 -48.73
CA TRP A 141 10.69 -41.95 -48.91
C TRP A 141 10.77 -41.18 -47.59
N SER A 142 11.42 -40.02 -47.62
CA SER A 142 11.28 -38.96 -46.63
C SER A 142 10.12 -38.07 -47.03
N ILE A 143 9.11 -37.96 -46.15
CA ILE A 143 7.86 -37.23 -46.37
C ILE A 143 7.89 -35.96 -45.53
N ALA A 144 7.72 -34.80 -46.18
CA ALA A 144 7.69 -33.53 -45.52
C ALA A 144 6.49 -33.41 -44.57
N ALA A 145 6.70 -32.74 -43.44
CA ALA A 145 5.63 -32.40 -42.51
C ALA A 145 4.62 -31.42 -43.11
N ASN A 146 3.51 -31.22 -42.41
CA ASN A 146 2.45 -30.33 -42.86
C ASN A 146 2.97 -28.88 -43.00
N GLY A 147 2.84 -28.29 -44.19
CA GLY A 147 3.35 -26.95 -44.49
C GLY A 147 4.84 -26.89 -44.80
N MET A 148 5.55 -28.03 -44.84
CA MET A 148 6.96 -28.13 -45.20
C MET A 148 7.16 -28.77 -46.57
N VAL A 149 8.28 -28.46 -47.22
CA VAL A 149 8.63 -28.98 -48.55
C VAL A 149 10.14 -29.21 -48.69
N PHE A 150 10.50 -30.09 -49.64
CA PHE A 150 11.87 -30.30 -50.09
C PHE A 150 12.11 -29.51 -51.37
N ALA A 151 12.78 -28.36 -51.27
CA ALA A 151 13.12 -27.48 -52.38
C ALA A 151 14.48 -27.84 -52.99
N ARG A 152 14.60 -27.71 -54.31
CA ARG A 152 15.83 -28.05 -55.06
C ARG A 152 16.27 -26.85 -55.91
N SER A 153 17.35 -26.20 -55.50
CA SER A 153 17.82 -24.91 -56.04
C SER A 153 18.12 -24.93 -57.54
N ASP A 154 18.61 -26.05 -58.07
CA ASP A 154 18.95 -26.20 -59.50
C ASP A 154 17.73 -26.19 -60.43
N SER A 155 16.57 -26.64 -59.95
CA SER A 155 15.36 -26.82 -60.76
C SER A 155 14.29 -25.78 -60.47
N GLY A 156 14.46 -24.99 -59.41
CA GLY A 156 13.44 -24.06 -58.93
C GLY A 156 12.15 -24.75 -58.50
N LYS A 157 12.23 -26.03 -58.10
CA LYS A 157 11.05 -26.85 -57.75
C LYS A 157 11.09 -27.34 -56.32
N TYR A 158 9.91 -27.52 -55.73
CA TYR A 158 9.74 -28.20 -54.45
C TYR A 158 8.84 -29.43 -54.53
N TYR A 159 9.05 -30.35 -53.58
CA TYR A 159 8.45 -31.68 -53.53
C TYR A 159 7.92 -31.99 -52.12
N SER A 160 6.86 -32.81 -52.03
CA SER A 160 6.31 -33.26 -50.74
C SER A 160 7.05 -34.46 -50.16
N ARG A 161 7.72 -35.26 -51.01
CA ARG A 161 8.51 -36.42 -50.58
C ARG A 161 9.69 -36.70 -51.50
N VAL A 162 10.80 -37.14 -50.92
CA VAL A 162 12.07 -37.40 -51.63
C VAL A 162 12.75 -38.65 -51.08
N THR A 163 13.56 -39.32 -51.89
CA THR A 163 14.29 -40.54 -51.48
C THR A 163 15.63 -40.23 -50.80
N ASN A 164 16.22 -39.06 -51.08
CA ASN A 164 17.43 -38.59 -50.43
C ASN A 164 17.25 -37.12 -49.98
N PRO A 165 16.78 -36.87 -48.75
CA PRO A 165 16.48 -35.52 -48.27
C PRO A 165 17.71 -34.61 -48.19
N ASN A 166 18.91 -35.16 -48.03
CA ASN A 166 20.16 -34.37 -47.96
C ASN A 166 20.48 -33.64 -49.27
N ASN A 167 19.87 -34.03 -50.39
CA ASN A 167 20.02 -33.36 -51.68
C ASN A 167 19.04 -32.18 -51.86
N TYR A 168 18.21 -31.89 -50.86
CA TYR A 168 17.15 -30.88 -50.90
C TYR A 168 17.25 -29.96 -49.68
N GLN A 169 16.80 -28.73 -49.86
CA GLN A 169 16.61 -27.80 -48.75
C GLN A 169 15.21 -28.04 -48.16
N TYR A 170 15.14 -28.35 -46.87
CA TYR A 170 13.89 -28.49 -46.15
C TYR A 170 13.46 -27.13 -45.60
N MET A 171 12.32 -26.62 -46.06
CA MET A 171 11.82 -25.28 -45.68
C MET A 171 10.29 -25.26 -45.70
N THR A 172 9.70 -24.19 -45.16
CA THR A 172 8.24 -24.01 -45.25
C THR A 172 7.83 -23.82 -46.71
N GLN A 173 6.62 -24.24 -47.06
CA GLN A 173 6.08 -24.00 -48.40
C GLN A 173 6.06 -22.50 -48.72
N ILE A 174 5.73 -21.66 -47.72
CA ILE A 174 5.69 -20.20 -47.86
C ILE A 174 7.07 -19.63 -48.21
N ASP A 175 8.13 -20.09 -47.53
CA ASP A 175 9.49 -19.66 -47.82
C ASP A 175 9.93 -20.11 -49.22
N ALA A 176 9.53 -21.32 -49.64
CA ALA A 176 9.80 -21.81 -50.98
C ALA A 176 9.10 -20.95 -52.06
N ASP A 177 7.82 -20.63 -51.87
CA ASP A 177 7.05 -19.78 -52.79
C ASP A 177 7.67 -18.36 -52.86
N ASN A 178 8.04 -17.77 -51.72
CA ASN A 178 8.69 -16.45 -51.65
C ASN A 178 10.09 -16.43 -52.29
N ALA A 179 10.83 -17.54 -52.21
CA ALA A 179 12.13 -17.70 -52.86
C ALA A 179 12.01 -18.03 -54.37
N GLY A 180 10.80 -18.07 -54.92
CA GLY A 180 10.54 -18.29 -56.35
C GLY A 180 10.54 -19.77 -56.76
N TYR A 181 10.50 -20.70 -55.81
CA TYR A 181 10.27 -22.11 -56.11
C TYR A 181 8.81 -22.35 -56.50
N SER A 182 8.55 -23.41 -57.26
CA SER A 182 7.18 -23.82 -57.61
C SER A 182 6.98 -25.31 -57.39
N ARG A 183 5.75 -25.73 -57.08
CA ARG A 183 5.43 -27.15 -56.94
C ARG A 183 5.71 -27.89 -58.23
N ALA A 184 6.41 -29.02 -58.16
CA ALA A 184 6.63 -29.83 -59.35
C ALA A 184 5.29 -30.35 -59.93
N PRO A 185 5.00 -30.17 -61.23
CA PRO A 185 3.73 -30.59 -61.81
C PRO A 185 3.61 -32.12 -61.92
N ARG A 186 4.74 -32.83 -61.93
CA ARG A 186 4.85 -34.29 -61.93
C ARG A 186 6.05 -34.73 -61.11
N GLY A 187 5.94 -35.91 -60.47
CA GLY A 187 7.06 -36.55 -59.78
C GLY A 187 8.01 -37.27 -60.73
N ASN A 188 9.17 -37.68 -60.21
CA ASN A 188 10.13 -38.56 -60.86
C ASN A 188 10.48 -39.74 -59.92
N GLN A 189 11.50 -40.52 -60.28
CA GLN A 189 11.92 -41.69 -59.49
C GLN A 189 12.45 -41.33 -58.09
N TYR A 190 12.89 -40.08 -57.87
CA TYR A 190 13.58 -39.66 -56.66
C TYR A 190 12.81 -38.65 -55.81
N ALA A 191 11.81 -37.97 -56.38
CA ALA A 191 11.05 -36.90 -55.75
C ALA A 191 9.61 -36.83 -56.30
N ARG A 192 8.62 -36.62 -55.43
CA ARG A 192 7.20 -36.53 -55.81
C ARG A 192 6.53 -35.30 -55.18
N PRO A 193 5.63 -34.62 -55.91
CA PRO A 193 4.95 -33.42 -55.43
C PRO A 193 3.93 -33.70 -54.33
#